data_AF-A0A8T3QJG7-F1
#
_entry.id   AF-A0A8T3QJG7-F1
#
_cell.length_a   1.000
_cell.length_b   1.000
_cell.length_c   1.000
_cell.angle_alpha   90.00
_cell.angle_beta   90.00
_cell.angle_gamma   90.00
#
_symmetry.space_group_name_H-M   'P 1'
#
loop_
_entity.id
_entity.type
_entity.pdbx_description
1 polymer ?
#
loop_
_entity_poly.entity_id
_entity_poly.type
_entity_poly.pdbx_seq_one_letter_code
_entity_poly.pdbx_strand_id
1 'polypeptide(L)'
;RSLTVEEIAKVVDLLLDRVRVQLRAQQMNLEVTDAAKEHIIKLGYDVAYGARPLRRVIQNMVEDVLAEHLLLGRYEPGTTIVVDKDPEAGLDIHAAETRTPVEAI
;
A
#
# COMPACT_ATOMS: atom_id res chain seq x y z
N ARG A 1 -5.89 24.63 10.18
CA ARG A 1 -5.76 23.52 11.16
C ARG A 1 -4.86 22.47 10.53
N SER A 2 -3.77 22.14 11.20
CA SER A 2 -2.93 20.98 10.87
C SER A 2 -3.76 19.71 11.10
N LEU A 3 -3.68 18.75 10.18
CA LEU A 3 -4.32 17.45 10.34
C LEU A 3 -3.60 16.67 11.45
N THR A 4 -4.37 16.06 12.34
CA THR A 4 -3.86 15.10 13.33
C THR A 4 -3.46 13.80 12.65
N VAL A 5 -2.59 13.02 13.29
CA VAL A 5 -2.15 11.70 12.78
C VAL A 5 -3.34 10.77 12.52
N GLU A 6 -4.38 10.84 13.35
CA GLU A 6 -5.61 10.06 13.18
C GLU A 6 -6.41 10.48 11.93
N GLU A 7 -6.50 11.78 11.65
CA GLU A 7 -7.15 12.27 10.43
C GLU A 7 -6.36 11.87 9.18
N ILE A 8 -5.03 11.83 9.27
CA ILE A 8 -4.16 11.38 8.20
C ILE A 8 -4.33 9.88 7.94
N ALA A 9 -4.39 9.06 8.99
CA ALA A 9 -4.67 7.63 8.85
C ALA A 9 -6.00 7.38 8.12
N LYS A 10 -7.06 8.13 8.46
CA LYS A 10 -8.34 8.07 7.73
C LYS A 10 -8.20 8.43 6.25
N VAL A 11 -7.39 9.45 5.93
CA VAL A 11 -7.12 9.81 4.53
C VAL A 11 -6.38 8.67 3.80
N VAL A 12 -5.40 8.05 4.44
CA VAL A 12 -4.68 6.90 3.87
C VAL A 12 -5.64 5.73 3.63
N ASP A 13 -6.49 5.40 4.60
CA ASP A 13 -7.49 4.33 4.43
C ASP A 13 -8.45 4.60 3.28
N LEU A 14 -8.93 5.85 3.13
CA LEU A 14 -9.79 6.26 2.01
C LEU A 14 -9.10 6.14 0.65
N LEU A 15 -7.80 6.39 0.58
CA LEU A 15 -7.02 6.26 -0.66
C LEU A 15 -6.80 4.79 -1.00
N LEU A 16 -6.42 3.98 -0.01
CA LEU A 16 -6.27 2.52 -0.17
C LEU A 16 -7.58 1.83 -0.52
N ASP A 17 -8.73 2.35 -0.05
CA ASP A 17 -10.04 1.81 -0.41
C ASP A 17 -10.34 1.89 -1.91
N ARG A 18 -9.86 2.94 -2.59
CA ARG A 18 -9.97 3.04 -4.05
C ARG A 18 -9.23 1.92 -4.76
N VAL A 19 -8.04 1.58 -4.27
CA VAL A 19 -7.23 0.47 -4.78
C VAL A 19 -7.92 -0.86 -4.51
N ARG A 20 -8.48 -1.04 -3.31
CA ARG A 20 -9.30 -2.22 -2.96
C ARG A 20 -10.46 -2.41 -3.93
N VAL A 21 -11.18 -1.34 -4.26
CA VAL A 21 -12.31 -1.40 -5.21
C VAL A 21 -11.85 -1.83 -6.60
N GLN A 22 -10.73 -1.32 -7.09
CA GLN A 22 -10.18 -1.70 -8.39
C GLN A 22 -9.75 -3.18 -8.42
N LEU A 23 -9.10 -3.67 -7.36
CA LEU A 23 -8.70 -5.07 -7.26
C LEU A 23 -9.90 -6.01 -7.13
N ARG A 24 -10.94 -5.63 -6.39
CA ARG A 24 -12.17 -6.42 -6.30
C ARG A 24 -12.87 -6.59 -7.65
N ALA A 25 -12.81 -5.57 -8.51
CA ALA A 25 -13.34 -5.69 -9.88
C ALA A 25 -12.60 -6.76 -10.70
N GLN A 26 -11.36 -7.08 -10.34
CA GLN A 26 -10.53 -8.15 -10.89
C GLN A 26 -10.55 -9.42 -10.02
N GLN A 27 -11.52 -9.56 -9.10
CA GLN A 27 -11.66 -10.69 -8.16
C GLN A 27 -10.46 -10.89 -7.22
N MET A 28 -9.71 -9.83 -6.93
CA MET A 28 -8.58 -9.84 -5.99
C MET A 28 -8.87 -9.00 -4.75
N ASN A 29 -8.18 -9.32 -3.65
CA ASN A 29 -8.25 -8.56 -2.40
C ASN A 29 -6.94 -7.84 -2.10
N LEU A 30 -7.02 -6.76 -1.34
CA LEU A 30 -5.86 -6.01 -0.85
C LEU A 30 -5.92 -5.87 0.66
N GLU A 31 -4.91 -6.42 1.31
CA GLU A 31 -4.62 -6.22 2.71
C GLU A 31 -3.40 -5.30 2.86
N VAL A 32 -3.46 -4.38 3.80
CA VAL A 32 -2.37 -3.43 4.06
C VAL A 32 -2.11 -3.45 5.55
N THR A 33 -0.89 -3.80 5.94
CA THR A 33 -0.51 -3.89 7.35
C THR A 33 -0.47 -2.52 7.99
N ASP A 34 -0.56 -2.49 9.32
CA ASP A 34 -0.40 -1.25 10.08
C ASP A 34 1.01 -0.66 9.91
N ALA A 35 2.04 -1.52 9.79
CA ALA A 35 3.41 -1.09 9.53
C ALA A 35 3.55 -0.38 8.18
N ALA A 36 2.92 -0.89 7.12
CA ALA A 36 2.88 -0.23 5.82
C ALA A 36 2.14 1.11 5.88
N LYS A 37 0.97 1.15 6.53
CA LYS A 37 0.20 2.38 6.74
C LYS A 37 1.02 3.45 7.45
N GLU A 38 1.67 3.10 8.55
CA GLU A 38 2.57 4.02 9.27
C GLU A 38 3.72 4.52 8.40
N HIS A 39 4.30 3.65 7.57
CA HIS A 39 5.40 4.03 6.69
C HIS A 39 4.94 5.03 5.63
N ILE A 40 3.79 4.80 4.99
CA ILE A 40 3.16 5.72 4.04
C ILE A 40 2.89 7.07 4.70
N ILE A 41 2.38 7.07 5.93
CA ILE A 41 2.11 8.30 6.70
C ILE A 41 3.43 9.06 6.93
N LYS A 42 4.49 8.38 7.37
CA LYS A 42 5.81 8.98 7.61
C LYS A 42 6.41 9.59 6.35
N LEU A 43 6.23 8.95 5.19
CA LEU A 43 6.75 9.44 3.90
C LEU A 43 5.93 10.58 3.30
N GLY A 44 4.60 10.52 3.43
CA GLY A 44 3.70 11.47 2.78
C GLY A 44 3.26 12.64 3.66
N TYR A 45 3.55 12.61 4.95
CA TYR A 45 3.24 13.71 5.85
C TYR A 45 4.33 14.78 5.82
N ASP A 46 3.95 15.95 5.31
CA ASP A 46 4.77 17.15 5.39
C ASP A 46 3.95 18.25 6.08
N VAL A 47 4.50 18.83 7.16
CA VAL A 47 3.86 19.88 7.97
C VAL A 47 3.55 21.14 7.15
N ALA A 48 4.36 21.44 6.13
CA ALA A 48 4.19 22.59 5.25
C ALA A 48 3.18 22.33 4.11
N TYR A 49 3.06 21.09 3.63
CA TYR A 49 2.22 20.73 2.46
C TYR A 49 0.94 19.94 2.81
N GLY A 50 0.76 19.56 4.07
CA GLY A 50 -0.38 18.77 4.54
C GLY A 50 -0.44 17.38 3.91
N ALA A 51 -1.64 16.85 3.68
CA ALA A 51 -1.84 15.50 3.13
C ALA A 51 -1.62 15.37 1.60
N ARG A 52 -1.24 16.44 0.89
CA ARG A 52 -1.05 16.39 -0.57
C ARG A 52 0.03 15.39 -1.02
N PRO A 53 1.18 15.25 -0.33
CA PRO A 53 2.20 14.28 -0.70
C PRO A 53 1.74 12.82 -0.48
N LEU A 54 0.82 12.54 0.47
CA LEU A 54 0.33 11.17 0.74
C LEU A 54 -0.30 10.50 -0.48
N ARG A 55 -1.10 11.24 -1.25
CA ARG A 55 -1.70 10.69 -2.48
C ARG A 55 -0.64 10.21 -3.45
N ARG A 56 0.42 11.01 -3.62
CA ARG A 56 1.52 10.68 -4.55
C ARG A 56 2.33 9.49 -4.05
N VAL A 57 2.55 9.38 -2.74
CA VAL A 57 3.22 8.23 -2.12
C VAL A 57 2.42 6.95 -2.37
N ILE A 58 1.10 6.95 -2.13
CA ILE A 58 0.25 5.78 -2.36
C ILE A 58 0.20 5.41 -3.85
N GLN A 59 0.08 6.41 -4.74
CA GLN A 59 0.12 6.16 -6.17
C GLN A 59 1.41 5.46 -6.58
N ASN A 60 2.56 6.06 -6.26
CA ASN A 60 3.85 5.53 -6.68
C ASN A 60 4.21 4.18 -6.04
N MET A 61 3.95 4.03 -4.74
CA MET A 61 4.44 2.87 -3.98
C MET A 61 3.44 1.71 -3.93
N VAL A 62 2.16 1.96 -4.23
CA VAL A 62 1.10 0.95 -4.16
C VAL A 62 0.41 0.79 -5.51
N GLU A 63 -0.21 1.86 -6.05
CA GLU A 63 -0.99 1.74 -7.29
C GLU A 63 -0.13 1.37 -8.50
N ASP A 64 0.99 2.07 -8.71
CA ASP A 64 1.87 1.85 -9.86
C ASP A 64 2.52 0.45 -9.82
N VAL A 65 2.99 0.03 -8.64
CA VAL A 65 3.59 -1.31 -8.43
C VAL A 65 2.55 -2.42 -8.64
N LEU A 66 1.34 -2.26 -8.10
CA LEU A 66 0.25 -3.21 -8.34
C LEU A 66 -0.13 -3.25 -9.81
N ALA A 67 -0.23 -2.10 -10.48
CA ALA A 67 -0.55 -2.05 -11.91
C ALA A 67 0.49 -2.81 -12.73
N GLU A 68 1.79 -2.65 -12.44
CA GLU A 68 2.86 -3.41 -13.08
C GLU A 68 2.72 -4.91 -12.83
N HIS A 69 2.52 -5.33 -11.58
CA HIS A 69 2.36 -6.74 -11.23
C HIS A 69 1.14 -7.38 -11.92
N LEU A 70 0.03 -6.65 -12.01
CA LEU A 70 -1.18 -7.09 -12.70
C LEU A 70 -0.95 -7.20 -14.21
N LEU A 71 -0.25 -6.24 -14.83
CA LEU A 71 0.11 -6.28 -16.25
C LEU A 71 1.02 -7.47 -16.57
N LEU A 72 1.91 -7.84 -15.65
CA LEU A 72 2.79 -9.00 -15.75
C LEU A 72 2.09 -10.33 -15.44
N GLY A 73 0.81 -10.32 -15.01
CA GLY A 73 0.07 -11.52 -14.64
C GLY A 73 0.61 -12.22 -13.38
N ARG A 74 1.18 -11.46 -12.43
CA ARG A 74 1.74 -12.03 -11.18
C ARG A 74 0.68 -12.55 -10.21
N TYR A 75 -0.57 -12.13 -10.39
CA TYR A 75 -1.67 -12.47 -9.49
C TYR A 75 -2.86 -13.01 -10.27
N GLU A 76 -3.43 -14.09 -9.75
CA GLU A 76 -4.62 -14.74 -10.32
C GLU A 76 -5.90 -14.29 -9.58
N PRO A 77 -7.07 -14.38 -10.21
CA PRO A 77 -8.35 -14.19 -9.53
C PRO A 77 -8.45 -15.03 -8.25
N GLY A 78 -8.92 -14.42 -7.16
CA GLY A 78 -8.97 -15.02 -5.82
C GLY A 78 -7.75 -14.72 -4.94
N THR A 79 -6.68 -14.16 -5.50
CA THR A 79 -5.48 -13.79 -4.72
C THR A 79 -5.78 -12.68 -3.73
N THR A 80 -5.25 -12.83 -2.51
CA THR A 80 -5.15 -11.73 -1.55
C THR A 80 -3.74 -11.16 -1.62
N ILE A 81 -3.63 -9.90 -2.04
CA ILE A 81 -2.36 -9.19 -2.13
C ILE A 81 -2.15 -8.44 -0.82
N VAL A 82 -0.97 -8.61 -0.22
CA VAL A 82 -0.57 -8.01 1.04
C VAL A 82 0.47 -6.94 0.75
N VAL A 83 0.23 -5.73 1.27
CA VAL A 83 1.20 -4.64 1.31
C VAL A 83 1.73 -4.53 2.72
N ASP A 84 3.02 -4.80 2.90
CA ASP A 84 3.72 -4.66 4.18
C ASP A 84 4.91 -3.70 4.07
N LYS A 85 5.45 -3.29 5.22
CA LYS A 85 6.68 -2.52 5.28
C LYS A 85 7.86 -3.47 5.14
N ASP A 86 8.69 -3.23 4.13
CA ASP A 86 9.99 -3.87 4.02
C ASP A 86 10.99 -3.22 5.00
N PRO A 87 11.82 -4.00 5.71
CA PRO A 87 12.80 -3.46 6.65
C PRO A 87 13.89 -2.60 5.99
N GLU A 88 14.20 -2.81 4.70
CA GLU A 88 15.33 -2.17 3.99
C GLU A 88 14.89 -1.35 2.76
N ALA A 89 13.85 -1.77 2.04
CA ALA A 89 13.48 -1.27 0.71
C ALA A 89 12.17 -0.47 0.63
N GLY A 90 11.49 -0.22 1.76
CA GLY A 90 10.27 0.61 1.82
C GLY A 90 8.99 -0.19 2.00
N LEU A 91 8.29 -0.51 0.89
CA LEU A 91 7.08 -1.35 0.92
C LEU A 91 7.32 -2.64 0.12
N ASP A 92 6.86 -3.75 0.67
CA ASP A 92 6.80 -5.07 0.04
C ASP A 92 5.34 -5.36 -0.36
N ILE A 93 5.14 -5.84 -1.60
CA ILE A 93 3.83 -6.20 -2.14
C ILE A 93 3.90 -7.63 -2.68
N HIS A 94 3.24 -8.55 -1.98
CA HIS A 94 3.27 -10.00 -2.29
C HIS A 94 1.87 -10.61 -2.18
N ALA A 95 1.68 -11.81 -2.73
CA ALA A 95 0.47 -12.58 -2.47
C ALA A 95 0.55 -13.17 -1.05
N ALA A 96 -0.58 -13.27 -0.35
CA ALA A 96 -0.64 -13.83 1.01
C ALA A 96 -0.02 -15.23 1.12
N GLU A 97 0.00 -16.00 0.03
CA GLU A 97 0.56 -17.35 -0.04
C GLU A 97 2.08 -17.37 -0.26
N THR A 98 2.71 -16.27 -0.66
CA THR A 98 4.13 -16.22 -1.07
C THR A 98 5.06 -15.56 -0.07
N ARG A 99 4.71 -15.53 1.23
CA ARG A 99 5.69 -15.25 2.29
C ARG A 99 6.66 -16.43 2.42
N THR A 100 7.55 -16.59 1.45
CA THR A 100 8.81 -17.28 1.67
C THR A 100 9.56 -16.44 2.71
N PRO A 101 9.96 -17.00 3.86
CA PRO A 101 10.82 -16.28 4.78
C PRO A 101 12.08 -15.92 3.98
N VAL A 102 12.38 -14.64 3.85
CA VAL A 102 13.67 -14.20 3.33
C VAL A 102 14.72 -14.86 4.23
N GLU A 103 15.46 -15.80 3.65
CA GLU A 103 16.57 -16.51 4.29
C GLU A 103 17.52 -15.46 4.87
N ALA A 104 17.53 -15.36 6.20
CA ALA A 104 18.65 -14.78 6.91
C ALA A 104 19.81 -15.78 6.78
N ILE A 105 20.75 -15.47 5.88
CA ILE A 105 22.10 -16.06 5.85
C ILE A 105 22.97 -15.27 6.83
#